data_AF-A0A4P9UIS5-F1
#
_entry.id   AF-A0A4P9UIS5-F1
#
_cell.length_a   1.000
_cell.length_b   1.000
_cell.length_c   1.000
_cell.angle_alpha   90.00
_cell.angle_beta   90.00
_cell.angle_gamma   90.00
#
_symmetry.space_group_name_H-M   'P 1'
#
loop_
_entity.id
_entity.type
_entity.pdbx_description
1 polymer ?
#
loop_
_entity_poly.entity_id
_entity_poly.type
_entity_poly.pdbx_seq_one_letter_code
_entity_poly.pdbx_strand_id
1 'polypeptide(L)'
;MDDVNSEPKPLLKNQSICYKGSELLGDFFISKETARSCIKEEEKYSVVFKPILGGKELTSTSIIKPERWVIFLSDLPLARAESEFHTATEILKERFSQPDAKRPRRKNWWQFHRPRVKLYDGMKNLSRVLIRPYTSNMSWFEFGSIDWLYTNAVVVVLLDDYCSWGVLNSTIHEEYAANFATRMKTDIRYIPSTCFETFPLIFEKNSDKVLKISKDYHQFRISTMKELDNGLTSIYQSFHNPNCNIPAIEKMREMHIQLDLAVCEMYSIPVTEINHNFNLTKQGIRFTISEENRSLIITRLLNLNKLQNELESTNGSQLKDKKITARAKHPSTSKSFYQTELVFEDQNDNQILEPTSVKVGNQWGKIASDQMLAWLEAHKGWFNKSAILNGCGADPNEWAFAIDELLKDEYVESQGESDAIRYRAKP
;
A
#
# COMPACT_ATOMS: atom_id res chain seq x y z
N MET A 1 -15.69 29.86 -2.28
CA MET A 1 -14.68 29.32 -3.21
C MET A 1 -13.77 28.47 -2.36
N ASP A 2 -14.21 27.24 -2.10
CA ASP A 2 -13.45 26.33 -1.26
C ASP A 2 -12.29 25.74 -2.05
N ASP A 3 -11.16 25.68 -1.39
CA ASP A 3 -9.84 25.35 -1.89
C ASP A 3 -9.81 23.94 -2.52
N VAL A 4 -9.89 23.88 -3.86
CA VAL A 4 -9.74 22.65 -4.66
C VAL A 4 -8.31 22.05 -4.53
N ASN A 5 -7.42 22.71 -3.77
CA ASN A 5 -6.02 22.34 -3.62
C ASN A 5 -5.67 21.67 -2.28
N SER A 6 -6.65 21.33 -1.43
CA SER A 6 -6.34 20.62 -0.18
C SER A 6 -6.05 19.13 -0.45
N GLU A 7 -4.83 18.69 -0.17
CA GLU A 7 -4.46 17.27 -0.22
C GLU A 7 -5.29 16.46 0.80
N PRO A 8 -5.83 15.28 0.40
CA PRO A 8 -6.60 14.46 1.32
C PRO A 8 -5.70 13.91 2.44
N LYS A 9 -6.24 13.83 3.64
CA LYS A 9 -5.51 13.39 4.83
C LYS A 9 -5.75 11.91 5.12
N PRO A 10 -4.76 11.17 5.65
CA PRO A 10 -4.97 9.81 6.10
C PRO A 10 -6.06 9.75 7.19
N LEU A 11 -6.91 8.73 7.11
CA LEU A 11 -7.97 8.45 8.07
C LEU A 11 -7.54 7.32 8.99
N LEU A 12 -7.66 7.52 10.30
CA LEU A 12 -7.29 6.57 11.34
C LEU A 12 -7.97 5.22 11.12
N LYS A 13 -9.26 5.23 10.75
CA LYS A 13 -10.01 4.00 10.49
C LYS A 13 -9.50 3.17 9.31
N ASN A 14 -8.72 3.76 8.40
CA ASN A 14 -8.15 3.06 7.24
C ASN A 14 -6.71 2.57 7.49
N GLN A 15 -6.10 2.96 8.62
CA GLN A 15 -4.73 2.57 8.95
C GLN A 15 -4.63 1.06 9.18
N SER A 16 -3.51 0.47 8.79
CA SER A 16 -3.24 -0.97 8.97
C SER A 16 -4.28 -1.89 8.31
N ILE A 17 -4.95 -1.43 7.25
CA ILE A 17 -5.86 -2.24 6.45
C ILE A 17 -5.29 -2.53 5.06
N CYS A 18 -4.61 -1.57 4.43
CA CYS A 18 -4.08 -1.72 3.07
C CYS A 18 -2.54 -1.78 3.07
N TYR A 19 -1.98 -2.80 2.44
CA TYR A 19 -0.55 -3.08 2.44
C TYR A 19 -0.04 -3.36 1.03
N LYS A 20 1.21 -2.98 0.78
CA LYS A 20 1.99 -3.55 -0.32
C LYS A 20 2.57 -4.90 0.12
N GLY A 21 2.51 -5.92 -0.73
CA GLY A 21 3.07 -7.24 -0.46
C GLY A 21 4.58 -7.26 -0.23
N SER A 22 5.10 -8.45 0.02
CA SER A 22 6.49 -8.69 0.44
C SER A 22 7.51 -8.50 -0.67
N GLU A 23 8.65 -7.94 -0.31
CA GLU A 23 9.80 -7.78 -1.21
C GLU A 23 10.87 -8.79 -0.81
N LEU A 24 11.10 -9.80 -1.66
CA LEU A 24 11.97 -10.93 -1.33
C LEU A 24 13.45 -10.55 -1.34
N LEU A 25 13.94 -10.00 -2.47
CA LEU A 25 15.35 -9.70 -2.75
C LEU A 25 16.31 -10.88 -2.46
N GLY A 26 16.38 -11.80 -3.42
CA GLY A 26 17.19 -13.03 -3.32
C GLY A 26 16.43 -14.23 -3.90
N ASP A 27 17.05 -15.41 -3.90
CA ASP A 27 16.42 -16.64 -4.37
C ASP A 27 15.77 -17.44 -3.22
N PHE A 28 14.52 -17.08 -2.93
CA PHE A 28 13.69 -17.76 -1.95
C PHE A 28 12.74 -18.80 -2.58
N PHE A 29 12.82 -19.05 -3.90
CA PHE A 29 11.84 -19.88 -4.60
C PHE A 29 12.12 -21.37 -4.43
N ILE A 30 11.09 -22.16 -4.27
CA ILE A 30 11.18 -23.62 -4.21
C ILE A 30 10.21 -24.23 -5.23
N SER A 31 10.53 -25.41 -5.76
CA SER A 31 9.59 -26.11 -6.63
C SER A 31 8.36 -26.52 -5.83
N LYS A 32 7.22 -26.57 -6.51
CA LYS A 32 5.95 -26.98 -5.91
C LYS A 32 6.00 -28.43 -5.45
N GLU A 33 6.72 -29.26 -6.18
CA GLU A 33 6.92 -30.69 -5.93
C GLU A 33 7.72 -30.90 -4.65
N THR A 34 8.86 -30.20 -4.50
CA THR A 34 9.68 -30.30 -3.29
C THR A 34 8.94 -29.77 -2.08
N ALA A 35 8.28 -28.60 -2.18
CA ALA A 35 7.48 -28.05 -1.09
C ALA A 35 6.40 -29.05 -0.62
N ARG A 36 5.68 -29.67 -1.56
CA ARG A 36 4.64 -30.65 -1.24
C ARG A 36 5.19 -31.95 -0.65
N SER A 37 6.35 -32.42 -1.10
CA SER A 37 7.01 -33.60 -0.53
C SER A 37 7.34 -33.36 0.94
N CYS A 38 7.99 -32.24 1.25
CA CYS A 38 8.35 -31.90 2.63
C CYS A 38 7.11 -31.70 3.53
N ILE A 39 6.04 -31.08 3.01
CA ILE A 39 4.78 -30.93 3.77
C ILE A 39 4.12 -32.28 4.03
N LYS A 40 4.19 -33.22 3.07
CA LYS A 40 3.64 -34.57 3.23
C LYS A 40 4.41 -35.39 4.26
N GLU A 41 5.73 -35.22 4.32
CA GLU A 41 6.59 -35.87 5.30
C GLU A 41 6.42 -35.27 6.70
N GLU A 42 6.43 -33.94 6.81
CA GLU A 42 6.21 -33.23 8.08
C GLU A 42 5.29 -32.01 7.85
N GLU A 43 4.05 -32.12 8.33
CA GLU A 43 2.99 -31.11 8.13
C GLU A 43 3.39 -29.69 8.59
N LYS A 44 4.28 -29.59 9.59
CA LYS A 44 4.82 -28.32 10.09
C LYS A 44 5.40 -27.44 8.97
N TYR A 45 5.97 -28.02 7.90
CA TYR A 45 6.55 -27.24 6.80
C TYR A 45 5.52 -26.40 6.04
N SER A 46 4.22 -26.66 6.19
CA SER A 46 3.14 -25.87 5.58
C SER A 46 3.12 -24.41 6.06
N VAL A 47 3.76 -24.10 7.19
CA VAL A 47 3.87 -22.73 7.70
C VAL A 47 5.01 -21.95 7.04
N VAL A 48 6.04 -22.63 6.53
CA VAL A 48 7.23 -21.99 5.92
C VAL A 48 7.31 -22.16 4.40
N PHE A 49 6.79 -23.25 3.84
CA PHE A 49 6.64 -23.40 2.40
C PHE A 49 5.28 -22.88 2.01
N LYS A 50 5.27 -21.69 1.39
CA LYS A 50 4.04 -20.99 1.03
C LYS A 50 3.94 -20.77 -0.48
N PRO A 51 2.76 -20.93 -1.07
CA PRO A 51 2.50 -20.42 -2.41
C PRO A 51 2.58 -18.89 -2.42
N ILE A 52 3.12 -18.29 -3.48
CA ILE A 52 3.26 -16.83 -3.60
C ILE A 52 2.62 -16.29 -4.89
N LEU A 53 1.78 -15.27 -4.75
CA LEU A 53 1.10 -14.61 -5.85
C LEU A 53 1.85 -13.35 -6.31
N GLY A 54 2.13 -13.29 -7.61
CA GLY A 54 2.68 -12.12 -8.29
C GLY A 54 1.63 -11.36 -9.10
N GLY A 55 2.06 -10.21 -9.67
CA GLY A 55 1.20 -9.39 -10.52
C GLY A 55 0.76 -10.10 -11.80
N LYS A 56 1.63 -10.91 -12.42
CA LYS A 56 1.34 -11.61 -13.69
C LYS A 56 0.24 -12.66 -13.50
N GLU A 57 0.38 -13.51 -12.49
CA GLU A 57 -0.59 -14.57 -12.18
C GLU A 57 -1.97 -13.97 -11.84
N LEU A 58 -1.98 -12.84 -11.15
CA LEU A 58 -3.19 -12.09 -10.79
C LEU A 58 -3.92 -11.50 -12.01
N THR A 59 -3.20 -11.10 -13.07
CA THR A 59 -3.80 -10.38 -14.21
C THR A 59 -4.14 -11.26 -15.41
N SER A 60 -3.39 -12.33 -15.63
CA SER A 60 -3.32 -13.03 -16.92
C SER A 60 -4.14 -14.32 -16.99
N THR A 61 -4.66 -14.81 -15.87
CA THR A 61 -5.34 -16.11 -15.79
C THR A 61 -6.83 -15.97 -15.47
N SER A 62 -7.66 -16.83 -16.05
CA SER A 62 -9.10 -16.94 -15.74
C SER A 62 -9.35 -17.48 -14.32
N ILE A 63 -8.35 -18.18 -13.75
CA ILE A 63 -8.35 -18.70 -12.40
C ILE A 63 -7.09 -18.22 -11.67
N ILE A 64 -7.27 -17.24 -10.78
CA ILE A 64 -6.18 -16.68 -9.99
C ILE A 64 -5.70 -17.73 -9.00
N LYS A 65 -4.46 -18.19 -9.20
CA LYS A 65 -3.77 -19.10 -8.31
C LYS A 65 -2.26 -18.85 -8.40
N PRO A 66 -1.53 -18.98 -7.28
CA PRO A 66 -0.08 -19.00 -7.31
C PRO A 66 0.47 -20.18 -8.12
N GLU A 67 1.44 -19.90 -8.99
CA GLU A 67 2.21 -20.95 -9.69
C GLU A 67 3.52 -21.27 -8.96
N ARG A 68 4.02 -20.31 -8.19
CA ARG A 68 5.33 -20.37 -7.53
C ARG A 68 5.19 -20.59 -6.03
N TRP A 69 6.20 -21.23 -5.46
CA TRP A 69 6.33 -21.47 -4.03
C TRP A 69 7.60 -20.84 -3.51
N VAL A 70 7.59 -20.44 -2.24
CA VAL A 70 8.73 -19.80 -1.58
C VAL A 70 8.93 -20.34 -0.18
N ILE A 71 10.14 -20.14 0.32
CA ILE A 71 10.53 -20.40 1.70
C ILE A 71 10.38 -19.11 2.51
N PHE A 72 9.46 -19.09 3.47
CA PHE A 72 9.12 -17.96 4.33
C PHE A 72 9.50 -18.24 5.78
N LEU A 73 10.76 -17.95 6.11
CA LEU A 73 11.28 -17.99 7.48
C LEU A 73 11.30 -16.60 8.14
N SER A 74 10.70 -15.60 7.49
CA SER A 74 10.85 -14.20 7.92
C SER A 74 10.10 -13.86 9.20
N ASP A 75 9.18 -14.72 9.64
CA ASP A 75 8.44 -14.61 10.90
C ASP A 75 9.14 -15.34 12.05
N LEU A 76 10.36 -15.85 11.83
CA LEU A 76 11.08 -16.68 12.79
C LEU A 76 12.47 -16.12 13.12
N PRO A 77 12.89 -16.18 14.41
CA PRO A 77 14.29 -16.09 14.77
C PRO A 77 15.12 -17.20 14.11
N LEU A 78 16.38 -16.93 13.74
CA LEU A 78 17.22 -17.89 13.04
C LEU A 78 17.37 -19.22 13.80
N ALA A 79 17.63 -19.17 15.11
CA ALA A 79 17.79 -20.38 15.94
C ALA A 79 16.55 -21.28 15.89
N ARG A 80 15.36 -20.69 15.82
CA ARG A 80 14.10 -21.42 15.67
C ARG A 80 13.94 -22.00 14.26
N ALA A 81 14.28 -21.22 13.23
CA ALA A 81 14.28 -21.69 11.86
C ALA A 81 15.23 -22.88 11.64
N GLU A 82 16.43 -22.84 12.23
CA GLU A 82 17.43 -23.91 12.14
C GLU A 82 17.00 -25.18 12.87
N SER A 83 16.38 -25.05 14.04
CA SER A 83 15.96 -26.20 14.86
C SER A 83 14.65 -26.83 14.39
N GLU A 84 13.63 -26.04 14.05
CA GLU A 84 12.30 -26.55 13.69
C GLU A 84 12.16 -26.83 12.19
N PHE A 85 12.86 -26.08 11.33
CA PHE A 85 12.70 -26.10 9.87
C PHE A 85 14.03 -26.30 9.14
N HIS A 86 14.82 -27.28 9.59
CA HIS A 86 16.17 -27.56 9.10
C HIS A 86 16.28 -27.61 7.56
N THR A 87 15.40 -28.37 6.90
CA THR A 87 15.42 -28.51 5.42
C THR A 87 15.24 -27.17 4.71
N ALA A 88 14.30 -26.35 5.18
CA ALA A 88 14.04 -25.02 4.61
C ALA A 88 15.25 -24.09 4.80
N THR A 89 15.85 -24.15 5.99
CA THR A 89 16.99 -23.30 6.36
C THR A 89 18.25 -23.67 5.60
N GLU A 90 18.56 -24.95 5.45
CA GLU A 90 19.74 -25.40 4.70
C GLU A 90 19.64 -25.07 3.20
N ILE A 91 18.45 -25.19 2.58
CA ILE A 91 18.24 -24.76 1.18
C ILE A 91 18.58 -23.27 1.01
N LEU A 92 18.09 -22.42 1.90
CA LEU A 92 18.41 -20.99 1.82
C LEU A 92 19.89 -20.73 2.14
N LYS A 93 20.44 -21.41 3.14
CA LYS A 93 21.84 -21.28 3.52
C LYS A 93 22.75 -21.60 2.34
N GLU A 94 22.55 -22.69 1.63
CA GLU A 94 23.32 -23.05 0.43
C GLU A 94 23.31 -21.92 -0.61
N ARG A 95 22.12 -21.36 -0.90
CA ARG A 95 21.93 -20.29 -1.90
C ARG A 95 22.56 -18.96 -1.50
N PHE A 96 22.52 -18.61 -0.22
CA PHE A 96 23.03 -17.33 0.30
C PHE A 96 24.45 -17.45 0.89
N SER A 97 25.02 -18.66 0.94
CA SER A 97 26.41 -18.90 1.38
C SER A 97 27.43 -18.46 0.36
N GLN A 98 27.09 -18.32 -0.93
CA GLN A 98 28.04 -17.85 -1.92
C GLN A 98 28.09 -16.32 -1.91
N PRO A 99 29.26 -15.69 -1.67
CA PRO A 99 29.38 -14.24 -1.76
C PRO A 99 29.17 -13.79 -3.21
N ASP A 100 28.11 -13.03 -3.46
CA ASP A 100 27.92 -12.33 -4.73
C ASP A 100 28.80 -11.08 -4.71
N ALA A 101 29.72 -10.97 -5.67
CA ALA A 101 30.62 -9.83 -5.81
C ALA A 101 29.88 -8.47 -5.92
N LYS A 102 28.59 -8.49 -6.31
CA LYS A 102 27.74 -7.29 -6.46
C LYS A 102 26.87 -6.99 -5.25
N ARG A 103 26.73 -7.91 -4.29
CA ARG A 103 25.79 -7.77 -3.16
C ARG A 103 26.42 -8.29 -1.86
N PRO A 104 26.84 -7.42 -0.93
CA PRO A 104 27.37 -7.86 0.35
C PRO A 104 26.34 -8.75 1.08
N ARG A 105 26.84 -9.77 1.79
CA ARG A 105 26.01 -10.70 2.55
C ARG A 105 25.14 -9.92 3.55
N ARG A 106 23.82 -10.12 3.48
CA ARG A 106 22.87 -9.54 4.43
C ARG A 106 22.99 -10.27 5.77
N LYS A 107 23.01 -9.52 6.88
CA LYS A 107 22.98 -10.06 8.24
C LYS A 107 21.81 -11.04 8.44
N ASN A 108 20.63 -10.67 7.94
CA ASN A 108 19.42 -11.49 7.98
C ASN A 108 19.12 -12.13 6.62
N TRP A 109 20.03 -12.99 6.15
CA TRP A 109 19.96 -13.60 4.82
C TRP A 109 18.75 -14.52 4.62
N TRP A 110 18.23 -15.12 5.70
CA TRP A 110 17.03 -16.00 5.66
C TRP A 110 15.71 -15.21 5.59
N GLN A 111 15.76 -13.88 5.73
CA GLN A 111 14.58 -13.01 5.73
C GLN A 111 14.43 -12.27 4.39
N PHE A 112 13.18 -12.12 3.97
CA PHE A 112 12.83 -11.22 2.87
C PHE A 112 13.32 -9.80 3.18
N HIS A 113 13.61 -9.02 2.14
CA HIS A 113 13.98 -7.60 2.32
C HIS A 113 12.88 -6.79 3.00
N ARG A 114 11.62 -7.00 2.60
CA ARG A 114 10.44 -6.50 3.32
C ARG A 114 9.49 -7.66 3.57
N PRO A 115 9.52 -8.29 4.74
CA PRO A 115 8.73 -9.48 5.00
C PRO A 115 7.24 -9.19 5.15
N ARG A 116 6.86 -7.99 5.62
CA ARG A 116 5.46 -7.58 5.83
C ARG A 116 4.73 -8.47 6.86
N VAL A 117 5.37 -8.78 7.98
CA VAL A 117 4.81 -9.61 9.07
C VAL A 117 3.40 -9.12 9.50
N LYS A 118 3.24 -7.81 9.72
CA LYS A 118 1.93 -7.21 10.08
C LYS A 118 0.81 -7.48 9.08
N LEU A 119 1.12 -7.58 7.78
CA LEU A 119 0.12 -7.94 6.75
C LEU A 119 -0.38 -9.37 6.99
N TYR A 120 0.53 -10.32 7.11
CA TYR A 120 0.18 -11.74 7.29
C TYR A 120 -0.45 -12.03 8.65
N ASP A 121 -0.04 -11.31 9.70
CA ASP A 121 -0.72 -11.36 10.99
C ASP A 121 -2.17 -10.87 10.89
N GLY A 122 -2.41 -9.76 10.19
CA GLY A 122 -3.74 -9.22 9.98
C GLY A 122 -4.66 -10.14 9.14
N MET A 123 -4.09 -11.01 8.31
CA MET A 123 -4.83 -11.98 7.50
C MET A 123 -5.37 -13.17 8.30
N LYS A 124 -4.77 -13.52 9.44
CA LYS A 124 -5.08 -14.74 10.21
C LYS A 124 -6.54 -14.84 10.66
N ASN A 125 -7.23 -13.71 10.81
CA ASN A 125 -8.61 -13.64 11.30
C ASN A 125 -9.65 -13.41 10.19
N LEU A 126 -9.24 -13.44 8.92
CA LEU A 126 -10.12 -13.21 7.77
C LEU A 126 -10.37 -14.52 7.03
N SER A 127 -11.47 -14.58 6.27
CA SER A 127 -11.74 -15.73 5.40
C SER A 127 -11.00 -15.65 4.06
N ARG A 128 -10.66 -14.43 3.63
CA ARG A 128 -10.01 -14.06 2.37
C ARG A 128 -9.60 -12.59 2.48
N VAL A 129 -8.94 -12.06 1.46
CA VAL A 129 -8.55 -10.64 1.38
C VAL A 129 -8.87 -10.06 0.02
N LEU A 130 -8.95 -8.74 -0.08
CA LEU A 130 -9.01 -8.06 -1.37
C LEU A 130 -7.60 -7.78 -1.89
N ILE A 131 -7.37 -8.02 -3.17
CA ILE A 131 -6.07 -7.87 -3.82
C ILE A 131 -6.19 -7.14 -5.15
N ARG A 132 -5.13 -6.40 -5.50
CA ARG A 132 -4.97 -5.79 -6.83
C ARG A 132 -3.49 -5.63 -7.21
N PRO A 133 -3.14 -5.53 -8.50
CA PRO A 133 -1.77 -5.26 -8.91
C PRO A 133 -1.31 -3.88 -8.43
N TYR A 134 -0.11 -3.77 -7.87
CA TYR A 134 0.45 -2.49 -7.40
C TYR A 134 0.56 -1.45 -8.53
N THR A 135 0.94 -1.89 -9.73
CA THR A 135 0.96 -1.08 -10.95
C THR A 135 0.03 -1.70 -11.98
N SER A 136 -0.92 -0.93 -12.50
CA SER A 136 -1.87 -1.37 -13.53
C SER A 136 -2.46 -0.20 -14.30
N ASN A 137 -2.77 -0.42 -15.58
CA ASN A 137 -3.57 0.51 -16.39
C ASN A 137 -5.10 0.31 -16.19
N MET A 138 -5.49 -0.77 -15.54
CA MET A 138 -6.88 -1.11 -15.22
C MET A 138 -7.11 -1.01 -13.71
N SER A 139 -8.31 -0.59 -13.29
CA SER A 139 -8.70 -0.57 -11.89
C SER A 139 -9.68 -1.69 -11.58
N TRP A 140 -9.26 -2.62 -10.71
CA TRP A 140 -10.11 -3.67 -10.17
C TRP A 140 -9.50 -4.23 -8.90
N PHE A 141 -10.34 -4.83 -8.08
CA PHE A 141 -9.96 -5.66 -6.95
C PHE A 141 -10.59 -7.04 -7.09
N GLU A 142 -9.93 -8.05 -6.53
CA GLU A 142 -10.38 -9.43 -6.51
C GLU A 142 -10.11 -10.06 -5.15
N PHE A 143 -10.77 -11.17 -4.82
CA PHE A 143 -10.49 -11.93 -3.61
C PHE A 143 -9.25 -12.83 -3.77
N GLY A 144 -8.39 -12.81 -2.76
CA GLY A 144 -7.23 -13.71 -2.62
C GLY A 144 -7.32 -14.54 -1.34
N SER A 145 -6.64 -15.69 -1.32
CA SER A 145 -6.59 -16.57 -0.14
C SER A 145 -5.68 -16.02 0.96
N ILE A 146 -6.01 -16.32 2.21
CA ILE A 146 -5.15 -16.03 3.37
C ILE A 146 -3.93 -16.97 3.45
N ASP A 147 -3.94 -18.09 2.73
CA ASP A 147 -2.86 -19.07 2.74
C ASP A 147 -1.69 -18.71 1.81
N TRP A 148 -1.86 -17.65 1.01
CA TRP A 148 -0.87 -17.20 0.04
C TRP A 148 -0.01 -16.09 0.62
N LEU A 149 1.25 -16.07 0.19
CA LEU A 149 2.06 -14.87 0.27
C LEU A 149 1.81 -14.00 -0.96
N TYR A 150 2.03 -12.70 -0.82
CA TYR A 150 1.85 -11.73 -1.90
C TYR A 150 3.17 -11.01 -2.14
N THR A 151 3.61 -10.93 -3.40
CA THR A 151 4.79 -10.13 -3.75
C THR A 151 4.50 -8.63 -3.66
N ASN A 152 5.54 -7.82 -3.65
CA ASN A 152 5.48 -6.35 -3.73
C ASN A 152 4.79 -5.83 -5.02
N ALA A 153 4.51 -6.68 -6.00
CA ALA A 153 3.70 -6.37 -7.17
C ALA A 153 2.19 -6.41 -6.89
N VAL A 154 1.77 -6.79 -5.68
CA VAL A 154 0.37 -6.90 -5.26
C VAL A 154 0.11 -5.99 -4.05
N VAL A 155 -1.01 -5.29 -4.07
CA VAL A 155 -1.60 -4.59 -2.93
C VAL A 155 -2.63 -5.52 -2.32
N VAL A 156 -2.62 -5.64 -1.00
CA VAL A 156 -3.54 -6.47 -0.22
C VAL A 156 -4.30 -5.57 0.75
N VAL A 157 -5.62 -5.68 0.75
CA VAL A 157 -6.53 -4.94 1.64
C VAL A 157 -7.21 -5.97 2.53
N LEU A 158 -7.09 -5.79 3.85
CA LEU A 158 -7.60 -6.66 4.90
C LEU A 158 -9.12 -6.52 5.08
N LEU A 159 -9.86 -6.73 4.00
CA LEU A 159 -11.32 -6.75 3.95
C LEU A 159 -11.74 -8.01 3.20
N ASP A 160 -12.80 -8.68 3.66
CA ASP A 160 -13.21 -10.00 3.15
C ASP A 160 -14.67 -10.07 2.67
N ASP A 161 -15.36 -8.93 2.66
CA ASP A 161 -16.77 -8.80 2.33
C ASP A 161 -17.03 -8.22 0.92
N TYR A 162 -18.24 -8.47 0.41
CA TYR A 162 -18.67 -8.03 -0.92
C TYR A 162 -19.01 -6.54 -0.99
N CYS A 163 -19.40 -5.89 0.10
CA CYS A 163 -19.70 -4.46 0.10
C CYS A 163 -18.41 -3.66 -0.13
N SER A 164 -17.36 -3.97 0.61
CA SER A 164 -16.02 -3.42 0.41
C SER A 164 -15.50 -3.69 -1.01
N TRP A 165 -15.68 -4.90 -1.52
CA TRP A 165 -15.35 -5.23 -2.91
C TRP A 165 -16.07 -4.31 -3.90
N GLY A 166 -17.37 -4.07 -3.71
CA GLY A 166 -18.18 -3.21 -4.56
C GLY A 166 -17.70 -1.78 -4.58
N VAL A 167 -17.51 -1.20 -3.39
CA VAL A 167 -17.02 0.17 -3.25
C VAL A 167 -15.66 0.33 -3.93
N LEU A 168 -14.73 -0.60 -3.73
CA LEU A 168 -13.39 -0.52 -4.31
C LEU A 168 -13.33 -0.84 -5.81
N ASN A 169 -14.34 -1.53 -6.37
CA ASN A 169 -14.47 -1.75 -7.82
C ASN A 169 -15.40 -0.73 -8.51
N SER A 170 -15.98 0.23 -7.77
CA SER A 170 -16.81 1.29 -8.35
C SER A 170 -15.99 2.34 -9.08
N THR A 171 -16.60 3.04 -10.04
CA THR A 171 -15.99 4.21 -10.68
C THR A 171 -15.66 5.30 -9.65
N ILE A 172 -16.39 5.39 -8.54
CA ILE A 172 -16.11 6.35 -7.45
C ILE A 172 -14.69 6.13 -6.90
N HIS A 173 -14.33 4.88 -6.57
CA HIS A 173 -13.00 4.58 -6.07
C HIS A 173 -11.93 4.59 -7.17
N GLU A 174 -12.27 4.14 -8.38
CA GLU A 174 -11.37 4.22 -9.53
C GLU A 174 -10.91 5.66 -9.81
N GLU A 175 -11.84 6.60 -9.86
CA GLU A 175 -11.53 8.01 -10.11
C GLU A 175 -10.73 8.62 -8.95
N TYR A 176 -11.07 8.28 -7.71
CA TYR A 176 -10.28 8.71 -6.54
C TYR A 176 -8.83 8.21 -6.67
N ALA A 177 -8.65 6.91 -6.88
CA ALA A 177 -7.32 6.32 -7.05
C ALA A 177 -6.58 6.93 -8.25
N ALA A 178 -7.24 7.22 -9.37
CA ALA A 178 -6.61 7.81 -10.55
C ALA A 178 -6.10 9.25 -10.33
N ASN A 179 -6.65 9.97 -9.35
CA ASN A 179 -6.25 11.33 -8.97
C ASN A 179 -5.13 11.36 -7.92
N PHE A 180 -5.14 10.46 -6.94
CA PHE A 180 -4.19 10.48 -5.81
C PHE A 180 -3.10 9.40 -5.88
N ALA A 181 -3.13 8.52 -6.87
CA ALA A 181 -2.04 7.62 -7.17
C ALA A 181 -0.89 8.32 -7.90
N THR A 182 0.28 7.69 -7.85
CA THR A 182 1.39 8.06 -8.74
C THR A 182 1.27 7.30 -10.06
N ARG A 183 2.05 7.70 -11.07
CA ARG A 183 2.01 7.09 -12.40
C ARG A 183 3.37 6.55 -12.81
N MET A 184 3.35 5.49 -13.61
CA MET A 184 4.49 5.00 -14.37
C MET A 184 4.10 5.05 -15.85
N LYS A 185 4.53 6.11 -16.56
CA LYS A 185 3.95 6.48 -17.87
C LYS A 185 2.45 6.71 -17.73
N THR A 186 1.62 5.87 -18.34
CA THR A 186 0.15 5.90 -18.26
C THR A 186 -0.40 5.10 -17.08
N ASP A 187 0.36 4.13 -16.59
CA ASP A 187 -0.13 3.13 -15.63
C ASP A 187 -0.21 3.73 -14.23
N ILE A 188 -1.29 3.41 -13.53
CA ILE A 188 -1.51 3.82 -12.14
C ILE A 188 -0.68 2.94 -11.22
N ARG A 189 0.09 3.58 -10.35
CA ARG A 189 0.77 2.95 -9.21
C ARG A 189 0.01 3.29 -7.94
N TYR A 190 -0.74 2.31 -7.45
CA TYR A 190 -1.60 2.48 -6.28
C TYR A 190 -0.78 2.36 -5.01
N ILE A 191 -0.62 3.49 -4.33
CA ILE A 191 0.13 3.58 -3.09
C ILE A 191 -0.89 3.55 -1.95
N PRO A 192 -0.84 2.56 -1.04
CA PRO A 192 -1.80 2.45 0.06
C PRO A 192 -2.02 3.77 0.82
N SER A 193 -0.94 4.50 1.12
CA SER A 193 -0.99 5.75 1.90
C SER A 193 -1.66 6.93 1.20
N THR A 194 -1.71 6.97 -0.13
CA THR A 194 -2.32 8.08 -0.89
C THR A 194 -3.63 7.69 -1.57
N CYS A 195 -3.86 6.40 -1.78
CA CYS A 195 -5.08 5.91 -2.44
C CYS A 195 -6.10 5.35 -1.46
N PHE A 196 -5.69 4.51 -0.50
CA PHE A 196 -6.62 3.81 0.39
C PHE A 196 -6.73 4.51 1.75
N GLU A 197 -5.60 4.83 2.38
CA GLU A 197 -5.59 5.44 3.72
C GLU A 197 -6.29 6.80 3.76
N THR A 198 -6.33 7.51 2.64
CA THR A 198 -7.01 8.81 2.46
C THR A 198 -8.44 8.67 1.91
N PHE A 199 -8.81 7.52 1.34
CA PHE A 199 -10.14 7.35 0.77
C PHE A 199 -11.21 7.42 1.87
N PRO A 200 -12.26 8.25 1.76
CA PRO A 200 -13.32 8.35 2.77
C PRO A 200 -14.24 7.13 2.76
N LEU A 201 -13.70 5.97 3.10
CA LEU A 201 -14.37 4.67 3.05
C LEU A 201 -15.54 4.64 4.03
N ILE A 202 -16.75 4.41 3.55
CA ILE A 202 -17.93 4.27 4.40
C ILE A 202 -18.06 2.78 4.78
N PHE A 203 -17.73 2.46 6.03
CA PHE A 203 -17.77 1.10 6.59
C PHE A 203 -19.12 0.69 7.15
N GLU A 204 -20.21 1.35 6.75
CA GLU A 204 -21.53 0.93 7.23
C GLU A 204 -21.81 -0.48 6.70
N LYS A 205 -21.55 -1.46 7.57
CA LYS A 205 -21.96 -2.84 7.42
C LYS A 205 -23.44 -2.79 7.09
N ASN A 206 -23.79 -3.18 5.87
CA ASN A 206 -25.15 -3.41 5.37
C ASN A 206 -25.79 -2.23 4.62
N SER A 207 -25.09 -1.59 3.68
CA SER A 207 -25.82 -1.31 2.43
C SER A 207 -26.13 -2.66 1.77
N ASP A 208 -27.25 -3.28 2.18
CA ASP A 208 -27.71 -4.58 1.66
C ASP A 208 -27.80 -4.56 0.14
N LYS A 209 -28.14 -3.38 -0.40
CA LYS A 209 -28.16 -3.10 -1.84
C LYS A 209 -26.78 -3.23 -2.48
N VAL A 210 -25.77 -2.52 -1.95
CA VAL A 210 -24.39 -2.61 -2.47
C VAL A 210 -23.85 -4.03 -2.31
N LEU A 211 -24.05 -4.65 -1.14
CA LEU A 211 -23.61 -6.02 -0.88
C LEU A 211 -24.18 -7.01 -1.90
N LYS A 212 -25.50 -6.97 -2.14
CA LYS A 212 -26.16 -7.88 -3.08
C LYS A 212 -25.66 -7.68 -4.51
N ILE A 213 -25.69 -6.44 -5.01
CA ILE A 213 -25.24 -6.11 -6.37
C ILE A 213 -23.77 -6.51 -6.56
N SER A 214 -22.93 -6.23 -5.56
CA SER A 214 -21.50 -6.57 -5.61
C SER A 214 -21.25 -8.07 -5.66
N LYS A 215 -22.00 -8.84 -4.88
CA LYS A 215 -21.91 -10.30 -4.89
C LYS A 215 -22.34 -10.87 -6.24
N ASP A 216 -23.49 -10.43 -6.75
CA ASP A 216 -24.02 -10.88 -8.04
C ASP A 216 -23.06 -10.50 -9.18
N TYR A 217 -22.53 -9.27 -9.17
CA TYR A 217 -21.57 -8.82 -10.19
C TYR A 217 -20.24 -9.55 -10.10
N HIS A 218 -19.70 -9.76 -8.91
CA HIS A 218 -18.48 -10.55 -8.72
C HIS A 218 -18.64 -11.97 -9.28
N GLN A 219 -19.72 -12.66 -8.93
CA GLN A 219 -20.00 -14.01 -9.41
C GLN A 219 -20.13 -14.04 -10.94
N PHE A 220 -20.85 -13.07 -11.51
CA PHE A 220 -21.00 -12.95 -12.95
C PHE A 220 -19.65 -12.71 -13.65
N ARG A 221 -18.81 -11.79 -13.13
CA ARG A 221 -17.46 -11.51 -13.64
C ARG A 221 -16.60 -12.78 -13.63
N ILE A 222 -16.62 -13.55 -12.55
CA ILE A 222 -15.89 -14.81 -12.45
C ILE A 222 -16.40 -15.85 -13.47
N SER A 223 -17.71 -15.96 -13.68
CA SER A 223 -18.25 -16.85 -14.72
C SER A 223 -17.82 -16.43 -16.12
N THR A 224 -17.85 -15.13 -16.43
CA THR A 224 -17.41 -14.58 -17.72
C THR A 224 -15.92 -14.81 -17.96
N MET A 225 -15.08 -14.62 -16.93
CA MET A 225 -13.64 -14.93 -17.01
C MET A 225 -13.38 -16.39 -17.39
N LYS A 226 -14.13 -17.32 -16.79
CA LYS A 226 -14.00 -18.76 -17.07
C LYS A 226 -14.53 -19.14 -18.44
N GLU A 227 -15.69 -18.62 -18.83
CA GLU A 227 -16.33 -18.90 -20.11
C GLU A 227 -15.47 -18.42 -21.29
N LEU A 228 -14.88 -17.23 -21.17
CA LEU A 228 -14.02 -16.65 -22.19
C LEU A 228 -12.55 -17.07 -22.08
N ASP A 229 -12.21 -17.89 -21.09
CA ASP A 229 -10.83 -18.25 -20.68
C ASP A 229 -9.87 -17.04 -20.64
N ASN A 230 -10.36 -15.92 -20.10
CA ASN A 230 -9.65 -14.65 -20.10
C ASN A 230 -9.30 -14.23 -18.67
N GLY A 231 -8.07 -13.76 -18.48
CA GLY A 231 -7.68 -13.04 -17.26
C GLY A 231 -8.28 -11.64 -17.19
N LEU A 232 -8.21 -11.04 -16.00
CA LEU A 232 -8.81 -9.72 -15.71
C LEU A 232 -8.33 -8.63 -16.66
N THR A 233 -7.06 -8.63 -17.09
CA THR A 233 -6.60 -7.62 -18.06
C THR A 233 -7.36 -7.70 -19.38
N SER A 234 -7.57 -8.90 -19.92
CA SER A 234 -8.30 -9.09 -21.20
C SER A 234 -9.78 -8.76 -21.05
N ILE A 235 -10.39 -9.17 -19.93
CA ILE A 235 -11.78 -8.81 -19.61
C ILE A 235 -11.96 -7.29 -19.57
N TYR A 236 -11.09 -6.55 -18.86
CA TYR A 236 -11.22 -5.10 -18.77
C TYR A 236 -10.82 -4.38 -20.06
N GLN A 237 -9.94 -4.95 -20.89
CA GLN A 237 -9.70 -4.44 -22.25
C GLN A 237 -10.98 -4.50 -23.08
N SER A 238 -11.70 -5.63 -23.06
CA SER A 238 -13.00 -5.78 -23.72
C SER A 238 -14.05 -4.86 -23.09
N PHE A 239 -14.11 -4.76 -21.77
CA PHE A 239 -15.02 -3.88 -21.02
C PHE A 239 -14.90 -2.42 -21.48
N HIS A 240 -13.68 -1.91 -21.67
CA HIS A 240 -13.45 -0.53 -22.12
C HIS A 240 -13.45 -0.34 -23.65
N ASN A 241 -13.60 -1.40 -24.45
CA ASN A 241 -13.63 -1.32 -25.90
C ASN A 241 -15.04 -1.00 -26.44
N PRO A 242 -15.27 0.17 -27.08
CA PRO A 242 -16.58 0.54 -27.62
C PRO A 242 -17.10 -0.38 -28.73
N ASN A 243 -16.21 -1.12 -29.40
CA ASN A 243 -16.57 -2.05 -30.47
C ASN A 243 -16.76 -3.48 -29.96
N CYS A 244 -16.68 -3.72 -28.66
CA CYS A 244 -16.89 -5.05 -28.08
C CYS A 244 -18.39 -5.29 -27.85
N ASN A 245 -18.93 -6.22 -28.63
CA ASN A 245 -20.34 -6.64 -28.65
C ASN A 245 -20.53 -8.05 -28.05
N ILE A 246 -19.65 -8.46 -27.13
CA ILE A 246 -19.79 -9.75 -26.44
C ILE A 246 -20.92 -9.59 -25.40
N PRO A 247 -22.01 -10.36 -25.45
CA PRO A 247 -23.17 -10.16 -24.57
C PRO A 247 -22.82 -10.19 -23.08
N ALA A 248 -21.89 -11.05 -22.68
CA ALA A 248 -21.40 -11.10 -21.31
C ALA A 248 -20.70 -9.79 -20.88
N ILE A 249 -19.93 -9.16 -21.77
CA ILE A 249 -19.24 -7.90 -21.48
C ILE A 249 -20.23 -6.73 -21.42
N GLU A 250 -21.25 -6.70 -22.29
CA GLU A 250 -22.34 -5.73 -22.21
C GLU A 250 -23.09 -5.85 -20.88
N LYS A 251 -23.41 -7.08 -20.48
CA LYS A 251 -24.03 -7.34 -19.17
C LYS A 251 -23.14 -6.90 -18.01
N MET A 252 -21.83 -7.11 -18.09
CA MET A 252 -20.89 -6.59 -17.09
C MET A 252 -20.97 -5.05 -16.98
N ARG A 253 -21.06 -4.34 -18.11
CA ARG A 253 -21.21 -2.87 -18.11
C ARG A 253 -22.51 -2.43 -17.44
N GLU A 254 -23.63 -3.11 -17.71
CA GLU A 254 -24.92 -2.85 -17.05
C GLU A 254 -24.83 -3.06 -15.52
N MET A 255 -24.22 -4.17 -15.09
CA MET A 255 -24.05 -4.47 -13.67
C MET A 255 -23.10 -3.49 -12.98
N HIS A 256 -22.08 -3.01 -13.69
CA HIS A 256 -21.18 -1.96 -13.21
C HIS A 256 -21.92 -0.64 -12.99
N ILE A 257 -22.80 -0.24 -13.92
CA ILE A 257 -23.68 0.93 -13.73
C ILE A 257 -24.54 0.74 -12.48
N GLN A 258 -25.16 -0.43 -12.30
CA GLN A 258 -25.98 -0.71 -11.11
C GLN A 258 -25.18 -0.62 -9.80
N LEU A 259 -23.93 -1.10 -9.81
CA LEU A 259 -23.01 -0.96 -8.69
C LEU A 259 -22.72 0.50 -8.40
N ASP A 260 -22.33 1.28 -9.41
CA ASP A 260 -21.99 2.70 -9.24
C ASP A 260 -23.18 3.52 -8.74
N LEU A 261 -24.39 3.23 -9.23
CA LEU A 261 -25.62 3.86 -8.74
C LEU A 261 -25.86 3.57 -7.25
N ALA A 262 -25.66 2.33 -6.81
CA ALA A 262 -25.82 1.94 -5.42
C ALA A 262 -24.72 2.54 -4.52
N VAL A 263 -23.49 2.65 -5.02
CA VAL A 263 -22.38 3.30 -4.30
C VAL A 263 -22.62 4.80 -4.21
N CYS A 264 -23.10 5.46 -5.26
CA CYS A 264 -23.44 6.89 -5.18
C CYS A 264 -24.55 7.18 -4.18
N GLU A 265 -25.57 6.33 -4.09
CA GLU A 265 -26.58 6.43 -3.02
C GLU A 265 -25.93 6.35 -1.63
N MET A 266 -25.02 5.39 -1.43
CA MET A 266 -24.28 5.24 -0.16
C MET A 266 -23.42 6.47 0.18
N TYR A 267 -22.85 7.14 -0.83
CA TYR A 267 -22.05 8.35 -0.66
C TYR A 267 -22.87 9.65 -0.75
N SER A 268 -24.19 9.57 -0.89
CA SER A 268 -25.07 10.73 -1.13
C SER A 268 -24.64 11.59 -2.33
N ILE A 269 -24.13 10.94 -3.37
CA ILE A 269 -23.78 11.54 -4.66
C ILE A 269 -25.02 11.46 -5.56
N PRO A 270 -25.52 12.59 -6.12
CA PRO A 270 -26.68 12.59 -6.98
C PRO A 270 -26.52 11.69 -8.21
N VAL A 271 -27.52 10.82 -8.42
CA VAL A 271 -27.53 9.83 -9.52
C VAL A 271 -27.53 10.48 -10.91
N THR A 272 -28.06 11.69 -11.04
CA THR A 272 -28.00 12.47 -12.30
C THR A 272 -26.57 12.74 -12.78
N GLU A 273 -25.58 12.54 -11.91
CA GLU A 273 -24.15 12.67 -12.18
C GLU A 273 -23.52 11.37 -12.72
N ILE A 274 -24.24 10.25 -12.83
CA ILE A 274 -23.69 8.99 -13.38
C ILE A 274 -24.29 8.73 -14.77
N ASN A 275 -23.63 9.25 -15.80
CA ASN A 275 -23.91 8.93 -17.20
C ASN A 275 -22.70 8.17 -17.77
N HIS A 276 -22.66 6.85 -17.59
CA HIS A 276 -21.60 6.03 -18.18
C HIS A 276 -21.67 6.06 -19.71
N ASN A 277 -20.53 6.30 -20.32
CA ASN A 277 -20.33 6.18 -21.75
C ASN A 277 -18.84 5.91 -22.02
N PHE A 278 -18.47 5.81 -23.29
CA PHE A 278 -17.07 5.75 -23.69
C PHE A 278 -16.48 7.15 -23.69
N ASN A 279 -15.75 7.47 -22.63
CA ASN A 279 -15.13 8.77 -22.40
C ASN A 279 -13.61 8.69 -22.55
N LEU A 280 -12.98 9.76 -23.06
CA LEU A 280 -11.53 9.85 -23.15
C LEU A 280 -10.92 10.10 -21.76
N THR A 281 -9.87 9.35 -21.45
CA THR A 281 -9.10 9.45 -20.21
C THR A 281 -7.60 9.49 -20.52
N LYS A 282 -6.77 9.71 -19.49
CA LYS A 282 -5.30 9.61 -19.60
C LYS A 282 -4.84 8.21 -20.02
N GLN A 283 -5.69 7.19 -19.83
CA GLN A 283 -5.46 5.80 -20.16
C GLN A 283 -6.07 5.39 -21.52
N GLY A 284 -6.59 6.35 -22.29
CA GLY A 284 -7.33 6.12 -23.53
C GLY A 284 -8.85 6.13 -23.30
N ILE A 285 -9.59 5.60 -24.27
CA ILE A 285 -11.05 5.50 -24.17
C ILE A 285 -11.40 4.47 -23.09
N ARG A 286 -12.25 4.87 -22.14
CA ARG A 286 -12.76 4.02 -21.07
C ARG A 286 -14.27 4.11 -21.02
N PHE A 287 -14.92 2.98 -20.78
CA PHE A 287 -16.29 2.97 -20.28
C PHE A 287 -16.30 3.50 -18.84
N THR A 288 -16.64 4.78 -18.67
CA THR A 288 -16.64 5.54 -17.41
C THR A 288 -17.60 6.74 -17.54
N ILE A 289 -17.65 7.64 -16.56
CA ILE A 289 -18.48 8.85 -16.57
C ILE A 289 -17.76 10.05 -17.23
N SER A 290 -18.49 11.13 -17.48
CA SER A 290 -17.94 12.37 -18.07
C SER A 290 -16.87 13.02 -17.19
N GLU A 291 -15.96 13.81 -17.78
CA GLU A 291 -14.93 14.55 -17.02
C GLU A 291 -15.50 15.51 -15.97
N GLU A 292 -16.63 16.16 -16.28
CA GLU A 292 -17.36 17.02 -15.36
C GLU A 292 -17.81 16.23 -14.11
N ASN A 293 -18.42 15.07 -14.33
CA ASN A 293 -18.91 14.24 -13.24
C ASN A 293 -17.76 13.63 -12.42
N ARG A 294 -16.65 13.25 -13.06
CA ARG A 294 -15.42 12.82 -12.35
C ARG A 294 -14.91 13.90 -11.41
N SER A 295 -14.82 15.14 -11.89
CA SER A 295 -14.36 16.29 -11.09
C SER A 295 -15.27 16.57 -9.89
N LEU A 296 -16.59 16.43 -10.10
CA LEU A 296 -17.60 16.59 -9.04
C LEU A 296 -17.49 15.50 -7.96
N ILE A 297 -17.33 14.23 -8.37
CA ILE A 297 -17.12 13.11 -7.44
C ILE A 297 -15.86 13.35 -6.60
N ILE A 298 -14.74 13.75 -7.21
CA ILE A 298 -13.50 14.04 -6.48
C ILE A 298 -13.70 15.14 -5.45
N THR A 299 -14.35 16.24 -5.83
CA THR A 299 -14.65 17.35 -4.92
C THR A 299 -15.48 16.88 -3.72
N ARG A 300 -16.52 16.07 -3.95
CA ARG A 300 -17.34 15.49 -2.87
C ARG A 300 -16.54 14.57 -1.95
N LEU A 301 -15.69 13.69 -2.52
CA LEU A 301 -14.85 12.77 -1.74
C LEU A 301 -13.80 13.52 -0.91
N LEU A 302 -13.21 14.60 -1.43
CA LEU A 302 -12.29 15.46 -0.67
C LEU A 302 -12.98 16.11 0.53
N ASN A 303 -14.19 16.64 0.33
CA ASN A 303 -15.00 17.18 1.43
C ASN A 303 -15.34 16.12 2.48
N LEU A 304 -15.71 14.91 2.05
CA LEU A 304 -15.97 13.80 2.98
C LEU A 304 -14.71 13.36 3.73
N ASN A 305 -13.55 13.32 3.08
CA ASN A 305 -12.28 13.03 3.74
C ASN A 305 -11.99 14.08 4.82
N LYS A 306 -12.12 15.37 4.49
CA LYS A 306 -11.90 16.48 5.43
C LYS A 306 -12.81 16.37 6.65
N LEU A 307 -14.11 16.16 6.42
CA LEU A 307 -15.10 15.98 7.50
C LEU A 307 -14.75 14.78 8.40
N GLN A 308 -14.41 13.63 7.82
CA GLN A 308 -14.06 12.44 8.59
C GLN A 308 -12.76 12.65 9.39
N ASN A 309 -11.75 13.30 8.80
CA ASN A 309 -10.49 13.59 9.46
C ASN A 309 -10.67 14.57 10.65
N GLU A 310 -11.52 15.59 10.50
CA GLU A 310 -11.87 16.53 11.57
C GLU A 310 -12.62 15.82 12.72
N LEU A 311 -13.55 14.92 12.38
CA LEU A 311 -14.27 14.09 13.37
C LEU A 311 -13.33 13.15 14.13
N GLU A 312 -12.40 12.49 13.45
CA GLU A 312 -11.38 11.64 14.06
C GLU A 312 -10.43 12.43 14.97
N SER A 313 -10.04 13.64 14.57
CA SER A 313 -9.17 14.53 15.36
C SER A 313 -9.87 15.02 16.63
N THR A 314 -11.16 15.35 16.54
CA THR A 314 -11.98 15.79 17.68
C THR A 314 -12.21 14.65 18.66
N ASN A 315 -12.61 13.47 18.15
CA ASN A 315 -12.82 12.28 18.98
C ASN A 315 -11.51 11.76 19.59
N GLY A 316 -10.41 11.82 18.86
CA GLY A 316 -9.07 11.48 19.35
C GLY A 316 -8.58 12.41 20.45
N SER A 317 -8.94 13.69 20.41
CA SER A 317 -8.66 14.67 21.47
C SER A 317 -9.52 14.42 22.72
N GLN A 318 -10.81 14.11 22.55
CA GLN A 318 -11.69 13.74 23.68
C GLN A 318 -11.26 12.44 24.39
N LEU A 319 -10.69 11.47 23.66
CA LEU A 319 -10.11 10.26 24.25
C LEU A 319 -8.80 10.53 25.01
N LYS A 320 -8.02 11.54 24.61
CA LYS A 320 -6.84 12.00 25.36
C LYS A 320 -7.24 12.75 26.64
N ASP A 321 -8.27 13.60 26.59
CA ASP A 321 -8.77 14.34 27.76
C ASP A 321 -9.44 13.41 28.79
N LYS A 322 -10.10 12.34 28.36
CA LYS A 322 -10.62 11.30 29.27
C LYS A 322 -9.53 10.44 29.91
N LYS A 323 -8.35 10.31 29.31
CA LYS A 323 -7.22 9.57 29.90
C LYS A 323 -6.51 10.34 31.02
N ILE A 324 -6.66 11.67 31.09
CA ILE A 324 -6.03 12.50 32.13
C ILE A 324 -6.82 12.47 33.46
N THR A 325 -8.10 12.07 33.45
CA THR A 325 -8.98 12.10 34.63
C THR A 325 -9.25 10.74 35.29
N ALA A 326 -8.78 9.63 34.72
CA ALA A 326 -8.97 8.29 35.28
C ALA A 326 -7.67 7.70 35.84
N ARG A 327 -7.22 8.21 37.00
CA ARG A 327 -6.15 7.58 37.79
C ARG A 327 -6.66 7.27 39.19
N ALA A 328 -7.30 6.12 39.37
CA ALA A 328 -7.53 5.53 40.71
C ALA A 328 -7.80 4.00 40.67
N LYS A 329 -6.90 3.29 41.37
CA LYS A 329 -7.05 2.02 42.14
C LYS A 329 -7.43 0.72 41.41
N HIS A 330 -6.42 -0.13 41.22
CA HIS A 330 -6.55 -1.59 41.14
C HIS A 330 -6.86 -2.21 42.51
N PRO A 331 -7.62 -3.32 42.54
CA PRO A 331 -7.21 -4.50 43.31
C PRO A 331 -7.06 -5.74 42.43
N SER A 332 -6.13 -6.60 42.85
CA SER A 332 -5.68 -7.85 42.23
C SER A 332 -6.47 -9.09 42.69
N THR A 333 -6.57 -10.12 41.83
CA THR A 333 -6.50 -11.59 42.08
C THR A 333 -6.99 -12.36 40.82
N SER A 334 -6.09 -12.90 39.96
CA SER A 334 -5.66 -14.33 39.79
C SER A 334 -6.78 -15.32 39.41
N LYS A 335 -6.77 -16.20 38.39
CA LYS A 335 -5.83 -16.83 37.40
C LYS A 335 -6.73 -17.40 36.25
N SER A 336 -6.35 -17.49 34.96
CA SER A 336 -5.41 -18.46 34.35
C SER A 336 -5.19 -18.21 32.83
N PHE A 337 -3.91 -18.14 32.42
CA PHE A 337 -3.18 -18.49 31.17
C PHE A 337 -3.96 -18.76 29.86
N TYR A 338 -3.63 -18.20 28.68
CA TYR A 338 -2.32 -18.11 28.01
C TYR A 338 -2.05 -16.75 27.33
N GLN A 339 -0.91 -16.13 27.62
CA GLN A 339 -0.22 -15.14 26.75
C GLN A 339 1.26 -15.18 27.13
N THR A 340 2.14 -15.56 26.20
CA THR A 340 3.59 -15.39 26.38
C THR A 340 3.97 -14.05 25.77
N GLU A 341 4.35 -13.12 26.64
CA GLU A 341 4.91 -11.82 26.27
C GLU A 341 6.26 -12.00 25.56
N LEU A 342 6.40 -11.37 24.40
CA LEU A 342 7.67 -11.13 23.75
C LEU A 342 8.36 -9.99 24.49
N VAL A 343 9.34 -10.32 25.33
CA VAL A 343 10.28 -9.34 25.90
C VAL A 343 11.38 -9.14 24.87
N PHE A 344 11.47 -7.93 24.31
CA PHE A 344 12.71 -7.47 23.70
C PHE A 344 13.57 -6.87 24.82
N GLU A 345 14.72 -7.47 25.07
CA GLU A 345 15.74 -6.88 25.94
C GLU A 345 16.32 -5.65 25.23
N ASP A 346 16.03 -4.47 25.79
CA ASP A 346 16.89 -3.30 25.65
C ASP A 346 18.19 -3.61 26.40
N GLN A 347 19.26 -3.94 25.68
CA GLN A 347 20.61 -3.86 26.22
C GLN A 347 21.33 -2.66 25.64
N ASN A 348 21.44 -1.67 26.52
CA ASN A 348 22.32 -0.52 26.46
C ASN A 348 23.74 -1.01 26.82
N ASP A 349 24.59 -1.27 25.84
CA ASP A 349 26.01 -1.58 26.06
C ASP A 349 26.86 -0.43 25.52
N ASN A 350 27.30 0.43 26.44
CA ASN A 350 28.36 1.40 26.23
C ASN A 350 29.71 0.68 26.30
N GLN A 351 30.29 0.33 25.14
CA GLN A 351 31.74 0.31 24.99
C GLN A 351 32.16 0.98 23.69
N ILE A 352 33.09 1.91 23.87
CA ILE A 352 33.61 2.90 22.93
C ILE A 352 34.37 2.20 21.81
N LEU A 353 33.79 2.19 20.60
CA LEU A 353 34.49 2.04 19.33
C LEU A 353 33.87 3.05 18.36
N GLU A 354 34.71 3.85 17.72
CA GLU A 354 34.36 5.07 16.98
C GLU A 354 33.17 4.89 15.99
N PRO A 355 32.15 5.76 16.02
CA PRO A 355 30.99 5.61 15.16
C PRO A 355 31.31 6.13 13.75
N THR A 356 31.50 5.22 12.80
CA THR A 356 31.25 5.51 11.39
C THR A 356 29.74 5.53 11.16
N SER A 357 29.13 6.69 11.41
CA SER A 357 27.70 6.94 11.21
C SER A 357 27.34 6.89 9.73
N VAL A 358 26.64 5.84 9.29
CA VAL A 358 25.93 5.86 8.00
C VAL A 358 24.55 6.47 8.24
N LYS A 359 24.42 7.78 8.00
CA LYS A 359 23.14 8.50 8.06
C LYS A 359 22.14 7.90 7.07
N VAL A 360 20.94 7.57 7.54
CA VAL A 360 19.82 7.13 6.71
C VAL A 360 19.22 8.38 6.06
N GLY A 361 19.41 8.50 4.74
CA GLY A 361 18.94 9.63 3.95
C GLY A 361 17.46 9.64 3.62
N ASN A 362 16.97 10.80 3.20
CA ASN A 362 15.63 10.99 2.63
C ASN A 362 15.70 11.01 1.09
N GLN A 363 14.60 11.37 0.41
CA GLN A 363 14.51 11.38 -1.06
C GLN A 363 15.50 12.33 -1.76
N TRP A 364 16.15 13.23 -1.02
CA TRP A 364 17.07 14.24 -1.52
C TRP A 364 18.55 13.96 -1.19
N GLY A 365 18.87 12.94 -0.40
CA GLY A 365 20.26 12.60 -0.07
C GLY A 365 20.45 12.01 1.32
N LYS A 366 21.69 11.59 1.65
CA LYS A 366 22.02 10.98 2.95
C LYS A 366 22.54 11.98 3.98
N ILE A 367 23.04 13.12 3.52
CA ILE A 367 23.64 14.17 4.34
C ILE A 367 22.85 15.46 4.13
N ALA A 368 22.77 16.31 5.15
CA ALA A 368 21.97 17.54 5.10
C ALA A 368 22.34 18.46 3.92
N SER A 369 23.62 18.54 3.52
CA SER A 369 24.08 19.32 2.37
C SER A 369 23.50 18.80 1.04
N ASP A 370 23.55 17.50 0.79
CA ASP A 370 22.90 16.88 -0.40
C ASP A 370 21.40 17.19 -0.44
N GLN A 371 20.73 17.04 0.71
CA GLN A 371 19.29 17.22 0.80
C GLN A 371 18.87 18.66 0.50
N MET A 372 19.62 19.62 1.05
CA MET A 372 19.40 21.05 0.84
C MET A 372 19.67 21.45 -0.60
N LEU A 373 20.79 20.99 -1.20
CA LEU A 373 21.15 21.33 -2.57
C LEU A 373 20.14 20.78 -3.58
N ALA A 374 19.80 19.48 -3.50
CA ALA A 374 18.88 18.86 -4.44
C ALA A 374 17.46 19.47 -4.36
N TRP A 375 17.03 19.89 -3.17
CA TRP A 375 15.77 20.61 -3.02
C TRP A 375 15.83 22.03 -3.62
N LEU A 376 16.93 22.77 -3.42
CA LEU A 376 17.13 24.10 -3.99
C LEU A 376 17.27 24.08 -5.52
N GLU A 377 17.88 23.04 -6.11
CA GLU A 377 17.93 22.85 -7.56
C GLU A 377 16.54 22.55 -8.16
N ALA A 378 15.73 21.79 -7.43
CA ALA A 378 14.37 21.46 -7.84
C ALA A 378 13.39 22.64 -7.75
N HIS A 379 13.70 23.68 -6.95
CA HIS A 379 12.83 24.83 -6.72
C HIS A 379 13.54 26.13 -7.12
N LYS A 380 13.09 26.75 -8.21
CA LYS A 380 13.66 28.01 -8.69
C LYS A 380 13.18 29.18 -7.82
N GLY A 381 14.06 29.76 -7.00
CA GLY A 381 13.74 30.92 -6.19
C GLY A 381 14.70 31.17 -5.03
N TRP A 382 14.45 32.23 -4.26
CA TRP A 382 15.21 32.56 -3.04
C TRP A 382 14.41 32.14 -1.80
N PHE A 383 14.98 31.24 -0.99
CA PHE A 383 14.29 30.64 0.16
C PHE A 383 14.99 30.96 1.47
N ASN A 384 14.21 31.12 2.55
CA ASN A 384 14.76 31.28 3.89
C ASN A 384 15.05 29.89 4.52
N LYS A 385 15.82 29.88 5.62
CA LYS A 385 16.19 28.67 6.37
C LYS A 385 15.00 27.75 6.66
N SER A 386 13.89 28.31 7.14
CA SER A 386 12.70 27.54 7.54
C SER A 386 12.06 26.83 6.34
N ALA A 387 11.94 27.51 5.19
CA ALA A 387 11.39 26.92 3.97
C ALA A 387 12.26 25.76 3.46
N ILE A 388 13.59 25.91 3.51
CA ILE A 388 14.52 24.88 3.03
C ILE A 388 14.46 23.65 3.92
N LEU A 389 14.59 23.81 5.24
CA LEU A 389 14.55 22.68 6.19
C LEU A 389 13.22 21.91 6.11
N ASN A 390 12.09 22.62 6.03
CA ASN A 390 10.78 21.98 5.90
C ASN A 390 10.60 21.27 4.55
N GLY A 391 11.17 21.83 3.47
CA GLY A 391 11.04 21.27 2.13
C GLY A 391 11.96 20.07 1.85
N CYS A 392 13.22 20.14 2.30
CA CYS A 392 14.19 19.08 2.07
C CYS A 392 14.17 18.00 3.16
N GLY A 393 13.64 18.30 4.36
CA GLY A 393 13.60 17.37 5.49
C GLY A 393 14.97 17.07 6.11
N ALA A 394 15.93 18.00 5.98
CA ALA A 394 17.24 17.89 6.64
C ALA A 394 17.15 18.15 8.14
N ASP A 395 18.04 17.53 8.91
CA ASP A 395 18.11 17.73 10.36
C ASP A 395 18.46 19.21 10.66
N PRO A 396 17.61 19.95 11.40
CA PRO A 396 17.87 21.35 11.74
C PRO A 396 19.19 21.57 12.49
N ASN A 397 19.68 20.57 13.21
CA ASN A 397 20.95 20.65 13.94
C ASN A 397 22.17 20.67 13.01
N GLU A 398 22.01 20.19 11.77
CA GLU A 398 23.10 20.12 10.77
C GLU A 398 23.11 21.32 9.81
N TRP A 399 22.14 22.23 9.94
CA TRP A 399 21.98 23.40 9.08
C TRP A 399 23.27 24.23 8.94
N ALA A 400 23.90 24.57 10.06
CA ALA A 400 25.03 25.51 10.06
C ALA A 400 26.24 24.94 9.30
N PHE A 401 26.49 23.64 9.46
CA PHE A 401 27.56 22.95 8.74
C PHE A 401 27.22 22.78 7.26
N ALA A 402 26.00 22.32 6.95
CA ALA A 402 25.57 22.06 5.59
C ALA A 402 25.50 23.33 4.72
N ILE A 403 25.03 24.45 5.27
CA ILE A 403 24.94 25.70 4.49
C ILE A 403 26.32 26.35 4.28
N ASP A 404 27.23 26.25 5.26
CA ASP A 404 28.60 26.77 5.15
C ASP A 404 29.40 25.99 4.09
N GLU A 405 29.28 24.66 4.09
CA GLU A 405 29.83 23.77 3.06
C GLU A 405 29.34 24.17 1.66
N LEU A 406 28.02 24.31 1.47
CA LEU A 406 27.43 24.66 0.17
C LEU A 406 27.76 26.07 -0.33
N LEU A 407 27.96 27.03 0.58
CA LEU A 407 28.40 28.38 0.23
C LEU A 407 29.88 28.41 -0.15
N LYS A 408 30.72 27.65 0.59
CA LYS A 408 32.15 27.53 0.35
C LYS A 408 32.47 26.84 -0.98
N ASP A 409 31.72 25.79 -1.30
CA ASP A 409 31.85 25.04 -2.55
C ASP A 409 31.13 25.70 -3.74
N GLU A 410 30.56 26.89 -3.52
CA GLU A 410 29.86 27.69 -4.53
C GLU A 410 28.65 27.01 -5.20
N TYR A 411 28.04 26.00 -4.56
CA TYR A 411 26.80 25.39 -5.05
C TYR A 411 25.56 26.22 -4.73
N VAL A 412 25.60 27.00 -3.66
CA VAL A 412 24.52 27.88 -3.20
C VAL A 412 25.05 29.29 -3.08
N GLU A 413 24.18 30.28 -3.34
CA GLU A 413 24.45 31.68 -3.07
C GLU A 413 23.46 32.23 -2.04
N SER A 414 23.92 33.23 -1.27
CA SER A 414 23.12 33.89 -0.24
C SER A 414 22.93 35.37 -0.54
N GLN A 415 21.76 35.91 -0.23
CA GLN A 415 21.45 37.34 -0.33
C GLN A 415 20.67 37.82 0.90
N GLY A 416 21.05 38.98 1.44
CA GLY A 416 20.39 39.64 2.57
C GLY A 416 21.34 39.93 3.75
N GLU A 417 20.87 40.69 4.74
CA GLU A 417 21.61 41.00 5.96
C GLU A 417 20.93 40.38 7.19
N SER A 418 21.73 39.85 8.12
CA SER A 418 21.28 39.34 9.43
C SER A 418 20.15 38.28 9.33
N ASP A 419 19.05 38.43 10.06
CA ASP A 419 17.94 37.46 10.12
C ASP A 419 17.11 37.34 8.82
N ALA A 420 17.43 38.10 7.77
CA ALA A 420 16.70 38.10 6.49
C ALA A 420 17.44 37.36 5.36
N ILE A 421 18.49 36.59 5.65
CA ILE A 421 19.28 35.89 4.62
C ILE A 421 18.43 34.82 3.91
N ARG A 422 18.49 34.84 2.58
CA ARG A 422 17.88 33.85 1.69
C ARG A 422 18.93 33.15 0.85
N TYR A 423 18.62 31.93 0.42
CA TYR A 423 19.51 31.04 -0.31
C TYR A 423 18.86 30.52 -1.59
N ARG A 424 19.69 30.29 -2.60
CA ARG A 424 19.31 29.72 -3.90
C ARG A 424 20.46 28.87 -4.45
N ALA A 425 20.15 27.80 -5.19
CA ALA A 425 21.16 27.08 -5.95
C ALA A 425 21.76 27.96 -7.06
N LYS A 426 23.08 28.00 -7.18
CA LYS A 426 23.73 28.65 -8.32
C LYS A 426 23.38 27.88 -9.61
N PRO A 427 23.04 28.56 -10.71
CA PRO A 427 22.59 27.93 -11.96
C PRO A 427 23.67 27.16 -12.71
#